data_AF-A0A846WKT5-F1
#
_entry.id   AF-A0A846WKT5-F1
#
_cell.length_a   1.000
_cell.length_b   1.000
_cell.length_c   1.000
_cell.angle_alpha   90.00
_cell.angle_beta   90.00
_cell.angle_gamma   90.00
#
_symmetry.space_group_name_H-M   'P 1'
#
loop_
_entity.id
_entity.type
_entity.pdbx_description
1 polymer ?
#
loop_
_entity_poly.entity_id
_entity_poly.type
_entity_poly.pdbx_seq_one_letter_code
_entity_poly.pdbx_strand_id
1 'polypeptide(L)'
;MKKTMKRAVAAVAVAAGIAGGSMAAAGEAQAATGPGDLALFGGVNCYWKNWGPTWDNLPGWRMHRWISVRNIGGATMHNVTITELGGAAIRVPARTKAQAIAAGAVPSTARNTVSGELLPGQAFQPTQLETTWVGCWPSSISGYTIGSEVENPTNNFGFWANVQQAPGNQQTVPDAPSGTN
;
A
#
# COMPACT_ATOMS: atom_id res chain seq x y z
N MET A 1 50.55 12.26 -29.60
CA MET A 1 49.34 11.79 -28.87
C MET A 1 48.21 11.59 -29.87
N LYS A 2 47.83 10.34 -30.17
CA LYS A 2 46.80 10.00 -31.16
C LYS A 2 45.41 10.07 -30.48
N LYS A 3 44.58 11.03 -30.87
CA LYS A 3 43.19 11.18 -30.37
C LYS A 3 42.32 10.09 -30.99
N THR A 4 41.91 9.11 -30.20
CA THR A 4 40.99 8.04 -30.59
C THR A 4 39.56 8.57 -30.66
N MET A 5 38.95 8.40 -31.84
CA MET A 5 37.53 8.65 -32.10
C MET A 5 36.66 7.64 -31.35
N LYS A 6 35.51 8.09 -30.82
CA LYS A 6 34.32 7.25 -30.64
C LYS A 6 33.10 8.00 -31.16
N ARG A 7 32.70 7.66 -32.38
CA ARG A 7 31.35 7.84 -32.91
C ARG A 7 30.48 6.73 -32.31
N ALA A 8 29.31 7.05 -31.77
CA ALA A 8 28.21 6.08 -31.60
C ALA A 8 26.88 6.85 -31.59
N VAL A 9 26.23 6.91 -32.75
CA VAL A 9 25.03 6.13 -33.12
C VAL A 9 23.76 6.77 -32.57
N ALA A 10 23.16 7.61 -33.40
CA ALA A 10 21.76 7.97 -33.27
C ALA A 10 20.92 6.70 -33.48
N ALA A 11 20.18 6.31 -32.45
CA ALA A 11 19.21 5.23 -32.55
C ALA A 11 18.02 5.74 -33.39
N VAL A 12 17.94 5.26 -34.62
CA VAL A 12 16.76 5.39 -35.48
C VAL A 12 15.66 4.54 -34.87
N ALA A 13 14.60 5.19 -34.39
CA ALA A 13 13.38 4.51 -33.98
C ALA A 13 12.68 3.96 -35.24
N VAL A 14 12.68 2.64 -35.40
CA VAL A 14 11.84 1.94 -36.37
C VAL A 14 10.45 1.82 -35.73
N ALA A 15 9.54 2.73 -36.07
CA ALA A 15 8.12 2.56 -35.84
C ALA A 15 7.47 2.15 -37.17
N ALA A 16 7.39 0.84 -37.40
CA ALA A 16 6.60 0.28 -38.49
C ALA A 16 5.13 0.16 -38.03
N GLY A 17 4.29 1.02 -38.62
CA GLY A 17 2.90 0.75 -39.00
C GLY A 17 1.90 0.30 -37.94
N ILE A 18 1.07 1.24 -37.47
CA ILE A 18 -0.39 1.03 -37.46
C ILE A 18 -1.04 2.31 -38.01
N ALA A 19 -1.78 2.14 -39.10
CA ALA A 19 -2.62 3.15 -39.70
C ALA A 19 -3.89 3.36 -38.86
N GLY A 20 -4.31 4.63 -38.73
CA GLY A 20 -5.67 5.00 -38.36
C GLY A 20 -5.84 5.54 -36.94
N GLY A 21 -6.04 6.85 -36.85
CA GLY A 21 -6.63 7.49 -35.68
C GLY A 21 -5.68 8.42 -34.93
N SER A 22 -5.98 9.70 -34.98
CA SER A 22 -5.40 10.79 -34.20
C SER A 22 -5.32 10.42 -32.72
N MET A 23 -4.13 10.07 -32.23
CA MET A 23 -3.82 10.07 -30.80
C MET A 23 -2.65 11.03 -30.65
N ALA A 24 -2.97 12.21 -30.15
CA ALA A 24 -1.97 13.17 -29.70
C ALA A 24 -0.96 12.42 -28.82
N ALA A 25 0.32 12.70 -29.06
CA ALA A 25 1.39 12.28 -28.19
C ALA A 25 1.11 12.80 -26.77
N ALA A 26 0.51 11.97 -25.93
CA ALA A 26 0.58 12.12 -24.49
C ALA A 26 2.01 11.74 -24.09
N GLY A 27 2.95 12.67 -24.29
CA GLY A 27 4.12 12.69 -23.42
C GLY A 27 3.58 12.78 -21.99
N GLU A 28 3.93 11.81 -21.14
CA GLU A 28 3.49 11.75 -19.75
C GLU A 28 4.06 12.94 -18.97
N ALA A 29 3.40 14.08 -19.13
CA ALA A 29 3.57 15.25 -18.29
C ALA A 29 2.47 15.21 -17.24
N GLN A 30 2.68 14.44 -16.17
CA GLN A 30 2.05 14.76 -14.90
C GLN A 30 3.14 14.78 -13.83
N ALA A 31 3.55 16.00 -13.51
CA ALA A 31 4.27 16.30 -12.28
C ALA A 31 3.51 15.64 -11.12
N ALA A 32 4.18 14.72 -10.44
CA ALA A 32 3.78 14.27 -9.11
C ALA A 32 3.88 15.49 -8.18
N THR A 33 2.79 16.22 -8.01
CA THR A 33 2.72 17.30 -7.01
C THR A 33 1.27 17.56 -6.58
N GLY A 34 0.49 16.49 -6.41
CA GLY A 34 -0.69 16.54 -5.56
C GLY A 34 -0.28 16.57 -4.07
N PRO A 35 -1.13 17.09 -3.16
CA PRO A 35 -0.85 17.02 -1.73
C PRO A 35 -0.64 15.56 -1.29
N GLY A 36 0.10 15.39 -0.18
CA GLY A 36 0.20 14.09 0.48
C GLY A 36 -1.15 13.72 1.11
N ASP A 37 -1.47 12.43 1.13
CA ASP A 37 -2.72 11.93 1.71
C ASP A 37 -2.51 10.49 2.18
N LEU A 38 -2.64 10.26 3.49
CA LEU A 38 -2.62 8.92 4.04
C LEU A 38 -4.02 8.33 4.03
N ALA A 39 -4.09 7.03 3.78
CA ALA A 39 -5.30 6.25 3.98
C ALA A 39 -4.98 5.04 4.84
N LEU A 40 -5.79 4.86 5.88
CA LEU A 40 -5.75 3.70 6.74
C LEU A 40 -6.61 2.58 6.15
N PHE A 41 -6.06 1.38 6.13
CA PHE A 41 -6.72 0.16 5.71
C PHE A 41 -6.57 -0.88 6.82
N GLY A 42 -7.42 -1.88 6.78
CA GLY A 42 -7.39 -2.92 7.79
C GLY A 42 -8.41 -4.00 7.48
N GLY A 43 -8.42 -5.00 8.34
CA GLY A 43 -9.35 -6.09 8.21
C GLY A 43 -9.33 -7.01 9.41
N VAL A 44 -10.43 -7.71 9.58
CA VAL A 44 -10.54 -8.87 10.46
C VAL A 44 -11.10 -10.00 9.62
N ASN A 45 -10.26 -11.00 9.33
CA ASN A 45 -10.64 -12.14 8.51
C ASN A 45 -10.64 -13.42 9.35
N CYS A 46 -11.69 -14.23 9.17
CA CYS A 46 -11.70 -15.61 9.63
C CYS A 46 -11.47 -16.54 8.45
N TYR A 47 -10.40 -17.31 8.52
CA TYR A 47 -10.11 -18.30 7.49
C TYR A 47 -9.81 -19.65 8.12
N TRP A 48 -10.08 -20.70 7.36
CA TRP A 48 -9.70 -22.04 7.75
C TRP A 48 -8.23 -22.27 7.38
N LYS A 49 -7.40 -22.59 8.38
CA LYS A 49 -6.02 -23.03 8.16
C LYS A 49 -6.02 -24.54 7.97
N ASN A 50 -5.54 -25.01 6.83
CA ASN A 50 -5.31 -26.43 6.57
C ASN A 50 -4.09 -26.94 7.34
N TRP A 51 -3.96 -28.26 7.41
CA TRP A 51 -2.77 -28.92 7.96
C TRP A 51 -1.48 -28.38 7.34
N GLY A 52 -0.52 -28.04 8.19
CA GLY A 52 0.85 -27.74 7.77
C GLY A 52 1.78 -28.96 7.88
N PRO A 53 3.02 -28.84 7.40
CA PRO A 53 4.03 -29.90 7.43
C PRO A 53 4.53 -30.24 8.85
N THR A 54 4.17 -29.46 9.87
CA THR A 54 4.56 -29.66 11.27
C THR A 54 3.33 -29.78 12.17
N TRP A 55 3.44 -30.53 13.26
CA TRP A 55 2.36 -30.76 14.22
C TRP A 55 1.88 -29.49 14.94
N ASP A 56 2.72 -28.44 15.02
CA ASP A 56 2.33 -27.13 15.55
C ASP A 56 1.38 -26.34 14.62
N ASN A 57 1.22 -26.80 13.37
CA ASN A 57 0.32 -26.24 12.38
C ASN A 57 -1.00 -27.01 12.31
N LEU A 58 -1.64 -27.20 13.47
CA LEU A 58 -2.93 -27.86 13.56
C LEU A 58 -3.99 -27.14 12.70
N PRO A 59 -4.86 -27.89 12.01
CA PRO A 59 -5.94 -27.32 11.24
C PRO A 59 -6.91 -26.59 12.16
N GLY A 60 -7.63 -25.63 11.61
CA GLY A 60 -8.73 -24.99 12.30
C GLY A 60 -8.94 -23.56 11.87
N TRP A 61 -10.03 -22.99 12.37
CA TRP A 61 -10.31 -21.58 12.20
C TRP A 61 -9.18 -20.73 12.78
N ARG A 62 -8.78 -19.71 12.02
CA ARG A 62 -7.85 -18.67 12.44
C ARG A 62 -8.49 -17.32 12.18
N MET A 63 -8.37 -16.46 13.17
CA MET A 63 -8.74 -15.06 13.06
C MET A 63 -7.48 -14.26 12.86
N HIS A 64 -7.41 -13.52 11.76
CA HIS A 64 -6.31 -12.61 11.43
C HIS A 64 -6.85 -11.18 11.40
N ARG A 65 -6.28 -10.34 12.26
CA ARG A 65 -6.57 -8.90 12.28
C ARG A 65 -5.31 -8.12 11.94
N TRP A 66 -5.46 -7.06 11.17
CA TRP A 66 -4.36 -6.22 10.73
C TRP A 66 -4.85 -4.80 10.42
N ILE A 67 -3.93 -3.85 10.49
CA ILE A 67 -4.07 -2.48 10.03
C ILE A 67 -2.85 -2.15 9.18
N SER A 68 -3.04 -1.38 8.12
CA SER A 68 -1.98 -0.82 7.29
C SER A 68 -2.29 0.64 6.94
N VAL A 69 -1.26 1.36 6.52
CA VAL A 69 -1.39 2.69 5.95
C VAL A 69 -0.82 2.70 4.54
N ARG A 70 -1.41 3.50 3.66
CA ARG A 70 -0.86 3.80 2.35
C ARG A 70 -0.85 5.29 2.12
N ASN A 71 0.22 5.79 1.51
CA ASN A 71 0.20 7.12 0.93
C ASN A 71 -0.51 7.06 -0.42
N ILE A 72 -1.75 7.54 -0.47
CA ILE A 72 -2.56 7.63 -1.69
C ILE A 72 -2.40 9.00 -2.38
N GLY A 73 -1.71 9.95 -1.74
CA GLY A 73 -1.37 11.25 -2.29
C GLY A 73 -0.20 11.25 -3.26
N GLY A 74 0.11 12.44 -3.77
CA GLY A 74 1.17 12.66 -4.77
C GLY A 74 2.53 13.05 -4.20
N ALA A 75 2.61 13.37 -2.90
CA ALA A 75 3.81 13.83 -2.22
C ALA A 75 4.27 12.85 -1.14
N THR A 76 5.53 12.90 -0.73
CA THR A 76 6.05 12.08 0.39
C THR A 76 5.45 12.56 1.70
N MET A 77 5.02 11.63 2.55
CA MET A 77 4.54 11.91 3.91
C MET A 77 5.68 11.72 4.91
N HIS A 78 5.78 12.61 5.89
CA HIS A 78 6.81 12.61 6.92
C HIS A 78 6.23 12.35 8.31
N ASN A 79 7.10 11.83 9.19
CA ASN A 79 6.77 11.45 10.57
C ASN A 79 5.53 10.54 10.71
N VAL A 80 5.30 9.69 9.71
CA VAL A 80 4.12 8.82 9.64
C VAL A 80 4.15 7.79 10.76
N THR A 81 3.07 7.76 11.52
CA THR A 81 2.82 6.78 12.58
C THR A 81 1.46 6.14 12.40
N ILE A 82 1.33 4.87 12.79
CA ILE A 82 0.08 4.11 12.82
C ILE A 82 -0.16 3.68 14.25
N THR A 83 -1.38 3.87 14.76
CA THR A 83 -1.75 3.53 16.13
C THR A 83 -3.04 2.72 16.13
N GLU A 84 -3.02 1.52 16.71
CA GLU A 84 -4.25 0.82 17.09
C GLU A 84 -4.84 1.51 18.33
N LEU A 85 -6.17 1.72 18.38
CA LEU A 85 -6.80 2.33 19.55
C LEU A 85 -6.54 1.49 20.80
N GLY A 86 -5.98 2.12 21.84
CA GLY A 86 -5.57 1.44 23.08
C GLY A 86 -4.29 0.59 22.95
N GLY A 87 -3.60 0.65 21.80
CA GLY A 87 -2.37 -0.07 21.50
C GLY A 87 -1.15 0.82 21.34
N ALA A 88 -0.07 0.25 20.82
CA ALA A 88 1.19 0.95 20.56
C ALA A 88 1.11 1.78 19.26
N ALA A 89 1.75 2.95 19.28
CA ALA A 89 2.01 3.74 18.09
C ALA A 89 3.28 3.23 17.39
N ILE A 90 3.15 2.78 16.15
CA ILE A 90 4.24 2.25 15.33
C ILE A 90 4.62 3.27 14.27
N ARG A 91 5.88 3.69 14.27
CA ARG A 91 6.45 4.57 13.24
C ARG A 91 6.85 3.76 12.01
N VAL A 92 6.63 4.33 10.81
CA VAL A 92 7.07 3.71 9.55
C VAL A 92 8.59 3.51 9.58
N PRO A 93 9.11 2.30 9.31
CA PRO A 93 10.55 2.06 9.28
C PRO A 93 11.18 2.66 8.03
N ALA A 94 12.47 2.99 8.13
CA ALA A 94 13.28 3.30 6.96
C ALA A 94 13.32 2.10 5.99
N ARG A 95 13.25 2.38 4.69
CA ARG A 95 13.30 1.38 3.61
C ARG A 95 14.28 1.79 2.52
N THR A 96 14.93 0.79 1.95
CA THR A 96 15.68 0.99 0.71
C THR A 96 14.74 1.29 -0.45
N LYS A 97 15.25 1.88 -1.53
CA LYS A 97 14.48 2.11 -2.77
C LYS A 97 13.77 0.84 -3.25
N ALA A 98 14.47 -0.29 -3.26
CA ALA A 98 13.91 -1.57 -3.71
C ALA A 98 12.74 -2.03 -2.82
N GLN A 99 12.88 -1.89 -1.49
CA GLN A 99 11.82 -2.21 -0.54
C GLN A 99 10.62 -1.27 -0.65
N ALA A 100 10.85 0.01 -0.93
CA ALA A 100 9.77 0.97 -1.17
C ALA A 100 8.97 0.61 -2.42
N ILE A 101 9.63 0.28 -3.53
CA ILE A 101 8.99 -0.18 -4.77
C ILE A 101 8.20 -1.47 -4.52
N ALA A 102 8.79 -2.45 -3.84
CA ALA A 102 8.11 -3.71 -3.50
C ALA A 102 6.85 -3.49 -2.64
N ALA A 103 6.80 -2.37 -1.91
CA ALA A 103 5.66 -1.96 -1.11
C ALA A 103 4.70 -1.01 -1.84
N GLY A 104 4.82 -0.87 -3.16
CA GLY A 104 3.90 -0.09 -3.99
C GLY A 104 4.28 1.37 -4.20
N ALA A 105 5.47 1.82 -3.79
CA ALA A 105 5.94 3.17 -4.09
C ALA A 105 6.02 3.40 -5.60
N VAL A 106 5.60 4.57 -6.06
CA VAL A 106 5.69 4.95 -7.48
C VAL A 106 7.17 4.96 -7.92
N PRO A 107 7.56 4.23 -8.98
CA PRO A 107 8.98 4.07 -9.34
C PRO A 107 9.72 5.39 -9.64
N SER A 108 9.02 6.39 -10.16
CA SER A 108 9.57 7.72 -10.47
C SER A 108 9.92 8.53 -9.21
N THR A 109 9.24 8.28 -8.09
CA THR A 109 9.50 8.94 -6.80
C THR A 109 10.28 8.05 -5.82
N ALA A 110 10.53 6.79 -6.17
CA ALA A 110 11.16 5.81 -5.30
C ALA A 110 12.62 6.15 -5.00
N ARG A 111 12.93 6.26 -3.70
CA ARG A 111 14.25 6.52 -3.13
C ARG A 111 14.43 5.77 -1.81
N ASN A 112 15.64 5.83 -1.24
CA ASN A 112 15.83 5.43 0.16
C ASN A 112 15.04 6.39 1.07
N THR A 113 14.34 5.82 2.04
CA THR A 113 13.50 6.54 3.00
C THR A 113 14.14 6.53 4.37
N VAL A 114 13.89 7.57 5.16
CA VAL A 114 14.22 7.58 6.59
C VAL A 114 13.01 7.15 7.43
N SER A 115 13.24 6.91 8.73
CA SER A 115 12.16 6.50 9.64
C SER A 115 11.06 7.57 9.73
N GLY A 116 9.82 7.14 9.54
CA GLY A 116 8.63 7.98 9.44
C GLY A 116 8.34 8.53 8.04
N GLU A 117 9.09 8.14 7.00
CA GLU A 117 8.75 8.54 5.63
C GLU A 117 7.93 7.48 4.90
N LEU A 118 6.88 7.93 4.20
CA LEU A 118 6.09 7.10 3.31
C LEU A 118 5.98 7.77 1.93
N LEU A 119 6.61 7.18 0.92
CA LEU A 119 6.61 7.71 -0.45
C LEU A 119 5.23 7.56 -1.12
N PRO A 120 4.94 8.34 -2.18
CA PRO A 120 3.70 8.20 -2.94
C PRO A 120 3.46 6.75 -3.39
N GLY A 121 2.24 6.25 -3.15
CA GLY A 121 1.81 4.89 -3.45
C GLY A 121 2.27 3.82 -2.45
N GLN A 122 3.29 4.11 -1.63
CA GLN A 122 3.90 3.15 -0.71
C GLN A 122 2.92 2.77 0.41
N ALA A 123 2.83 1.47 0.69
CA ALA A 123 2.10 0.93 1.82
C ALA A 123 3.04 0.46 2.94
N PHE A 124 2.56 0.56 4.18
CA PHE A 124 3.20 0.00 5.36
C PHE A 124 2.15 -0.71 6.23
N GLN A 125 2.37 -2.01 6.44
CA GLN A 125 1.61 -2.82 7.39
C GLN A 125 2.56 -3.23 8.53
N PRO A 126 2.39 -2.69 9.74
CA PRO A 126 3.19 -3.10 10.89
C PRO A 126 2.77 -4.49 11.35
N THR A 127 3.72 -5.42 11.40
CA THR A 127 3.49 -6.77 11.93
C THR A 127 3.15 -6.76 13.42
N GLN A 128 3.50 -5.69 14.15
CA GLN A 128 3.15 -5.51 15.56
C GLN A 128 1.67 -5.22 15.79
N LEU A 129 0.95 -4.69 14.79
CA LEU A 129 -0.50 -4.51 14.83
C LEU A 129 -1.23 -5.64 14.08
N GLU A 130 -0.49 -6.69 13.72
CA GLU A 130 -1.01 -7.89 13.13
C GLU A 130 -1.07 -8.97 14.20
N THR A 131 -2.24 -9.57 14.40
CA THR A 131 -2.37 -10.67 15.36
C THR A 131 -3.20 -11.79 14.76
N THR A 132 -2.79 -13.03 15.07
CA THR A 132 -3.46 -14.24 14.62
C THR A 132 -3.82 -15.12 15.82
N TRP A 133 -5.09 -15.50 15.91
CA TRP A 133 -5.66 -16.19 17.05
C TRP A 133 -6.31 -17.50 16.58
N VAL A 134 -6.32 -18.51 17.43
CA VAL A 134 -7.05 -19.76 17.15
C VAL A 134 -8.54 -19.54 17.40
N GLY A 135 -9.36 -19.99 16.46
CA GLY A 135 -10.80 -19.80 16.45
C GLY A 135 -11.24 -18.61 15.61
N CYS A 136 -12.55 -18.51 15.38
CA CYS A 136 -13.20 -17.36 14.78
C CYS A 136 -14.21 -16.82 15.77
N TRP A 137 -13.82 -15.77 16.47
CA TRP A 137 -14.67 -15.10 17.46
C TRP A 137 -14.93 -13.68 16.99
N PRO A 138 -16.06 -13.06 17.36
CA PRO A 138 -16.29 -11.64 17.14
C PRO A 138 -15.09 -10.83 17.61
N SER A 139 -14.54 -10.03 16.71
CA SER A 139 -13.35 -9.24 16.92
C SER A 139 -13.39 -8.02 16.03
N SER A 140 -12.72 -6.98 16.51
CA SER A 140 -12.55 -5.72 15.81
C SER A 140 -11.11 -5.26 15.93
N ILE A 141 -10.70 -4.47 14.95
CA ILE A 141 -9.47 -3.68 15.02
C ILE A 141 -9.80 -2.28 14.54
N SER A 142 -9.22 -1.28 15.21
CA SER A 142 -9.42 0.12 14.85
C SER A 142 -8.18 0.91 15.16
N GLY A 143 -7.99 2.00 14.45
CA GLY A 143 -6.79 2.79 14.60
C GLY A 143 -6.85 4.06 13.82
N TYR A 144 -5.76 4.80 13.94
CA TYR A 144 -5.54 6.01 13.18
C TYR A 144 -4.09 6.13 12.73
N THR A 145 -3.86 6.94 11.70
CA THR A 145 -2.53 7.35 11.25
C THR A 145 -2.40 8.86 11.29
N ILE A 146 -1.17 9.34 11.47
CA ILE A 146 -0.84 10.77 11.50
C ILE A 146 0.45 10.97 10.73
N GLY A 147 0.45 11.91 9.78
CA GLY A 147 1.63 12.51 9.16
C GLY A 147 1.87 13.95 9.63
N SER A 148 2.95 14.56 9.13
CA SER A 148 3.27 15.97 9.38
C SER A 148 2.60 16.93 8.38
N GLU A 149 2.18 16.41 7.23
CA GLU A 149 1.60 17.19 6.14
C GLU A 149 0.08 17.39 6.33
N VAL A 150 -0.46 18.43 5.68
CA VAL A 150 -1.90 18.64 5.62
C VAL A 150 -2.52 17.59 4.71
N GLU A 151 -3.37 16.76 5.28
CA GLU A 151 -4.03 15.63 4.63
C GLU A 151 -5.52 15.60 4.98
N ASN A 152 -6.28 14.67 4.36
CA ASN A 152 -7.68 14.51 4.68
C ASN A 152 -7.86 13.64 5.95
N PRO A 153 -8.28 14.20 7.10
CA PRO A 153 -8.39 13.43 8.34
C PRO A 153 -9.44 12.32 8.27
N THR A 154 -10.38 12.34 7.32
CA THR A 154 -11.38 11.27 7.18
C THR A 154 -10.77 9.95 6.70
N ASN A 155 -9.62 10.00 6.02
CA ASN A 155 -8.92 8.82 5.52
C ASN A 155 -7.98 8.23 6.58
N ASN A 156 -7.70 8.99 7.63
CA ASN A 156 -6.69 8.64 8.63
C ASN A 156 -7.21 7.69 9.70
N PHE A 157 -8.52 7.49 9.82
CA PHE A 157 -9.14 6.62 10.82
C PHE A 157 -9.85 5.45 10.17
N GLY A 158 -9.84 4.29 10.84
CA GLY A 158 -10.62 3.15 10.39
C GLY A 158 -10.99 2.19 11.51
N PHE A 159 -12.09 1.46 11.27
CA PHE A 159 -12.61 0.41 12.12
C PHE A 159 -13.05 -0.76 11.23
N TRP A 160 -12.64 -1.97 11.62
CA TRP A 160 -13.00 -3.20 10.93
C TRP A 160 -13.40 -4.25 11.94
N ALA A 161 -14.42 -5.05 11.62
CA ALA A 161 -14.88 -6.14 12.47
C ALA A 161 -15.38 -7.31 11.62
N ASN A 162 -15.29 -8.52 12.17
CA ASN A 162 -15.77 -9.76 11.52
C ASN A 162 -17.17 -10.18 11.97
N VAL A 163 -17.95 -9.26 12.56
CA VAL A 163 -19.35 -9.53 12.91
C VAL A 163 -20.22 -9.41 11.66
N GLN A 164 -21.07 -10.41 11.41
CA GLN A 164 -22.13 -10.25 10.41
C GLN A 164 -23.05 -9.13 10.87
N GLN A 165 -23.14 -8.06 10.08
CA GLN A 165 -24.20 -7.07 10.25
C GLN A 165 -25.53 -7.78 10.01
N ALA A 166 -26.49 -7.61 10.92
CA ALA A 166 -27.83 -8.18 10.74
C ALA A 166 -28.37 -7.84 9.34
N PRO A 167 -29.08 -8.78 8.66
CA PRO A 167 -29.56 -8.54 7.30
C PRO A 167 -30.47 -7.30 7.29
N GLY A 168 -29.97 -6.23 6.65
CA GLY A 168 -30.60 -4.92 6.64
C GLY A 168 -29.63 -3.73 6.71
N ASN A 169 -28.38 -3.97 7.14
CA ASN A 169 -27.39 -2.90 7.34
C ASN A 169 -26.09 -3.09 6.54
N GLN A 170 -26.14 -3.76 5.38
CA GLN A 170 -24.99 -3.90 4.46
C GLN A 170 -24.51 -2.52 4.02
N GLN A 171 -23.56 -1.96 4.75
CA GLN A 171 -22.79 -0.81 4.30
C GLN A 171 -21.88 -1.35 3.20
N THR A 172 -22.25 -1.08 1.95
CA THR A 172 -21.47 -1.44 0.76
C THR A 172 -20.04 -0.95 0.94
N VAL A 173 -19.12 -1.86 1.24
CA VAL A 173 -17.69 -1.64 1.03
C VAL A 173 -17.52 -1.57 -0.49
N PRO A 174 -17.00 -0.49 -1.07
CA PRO A 174 -16.70 -0.47 -2.49
C PRO A 174 -15.70 -1.59 -2.78
N ASP A 175 -16.10 -2.54 -3.62
CA ASP A 175 -15.24 -3.63 -4.06
C ASP A 175 -13.95 -3.04 -4.65
N ALA A 176 -12.81 -3.56 -4.18
CA ALA A 176 -11.53 -3.32 -4.86
C ALA A 176 -11.67 -3.81 -6.31
N PRO A 177 -11.11 -3.11 -7.32
CA PRO A 177 -11.22 -3.53 -8.70
C PRO A 177 -10.55 -4.90 -8.87
N SER A 178 -11.38 -5.92 -9.09
CA SER A 178 -10.96 -7.25 -9.49
C SER A 178 -10.39 -7.16 -10.91
N GLY A 179 -9.06 -7.14 -11.02
CA GLY A 179 -8.38 -7.36 -12.28
C GLY A 179 -8.61 -8.80 -12.73
N THR A 180 -9.44 -8.98 -13.76
CA THR A 180 -9.51 -10.21 -14.54
C THR A 180 -8.31 -10.31 -15.48
N ASN A 181 -7.79 -11.53 -15.61
CA ASN A 181 -6.75 -11.95 -16.56
C ASN A 181 -7.05 -11.58 -18.02
#